data_AF-A0A6P0X6S9-F1
#
_entry.id   AF-A0A6P0X6S9-F1
#
_cell.length_a   1.000
_cell.length_b   1.000
_cell.length_c   1.000
_cell.angle_alpha   90.00
_cell.angle_beta   90.00
_cell.angle_gamma   90.00
#
_symmetry.space_group_name_H-M   'P 1'
#
loop_
_entity.id
_entity.type
_entity.pdbx_description
1 polymer ?
#
loop_
_entity_poly.entity_id
_entity_poly.type
_entity_poly.pdbx_seq_one_letter_code
_entity_poly.pdbx_strand_id
1 'polypeptide(L)'
;MSFDSYKNISEVLQEYSITSVEENYIVETEINLRDYFKEELEFSLREFVFEESEYAVCETMIFPVLREVYRSYREQFTLWSHKAIAYDEKLSGVPDYILAKRSPLGKEIFEKPFFIVVEAKKDDFLKGWGQCLAEMVAINKLNEAKNQKVFGIVSNGQLWQFGQLKGNIFNKNIRAYTIYELEKLLAAINYIFQQCVLELG
;
A
#
# COMPACT_ATOMS: atom_id res chain seq x y z
N MET A 1 18.79 -7.22 9.00
CA MET A 1 18.22 -5.86 9.15
C MET A 1 16.79 -5.91 8.66
N SER A 2 15.78 -5.59 9.48
CA SER A 2 14.40 -5.61 8.97
C SER A 2 14.10 -4.37 8.13
N PHE A 3 12.97 -4.34 7.42
CA PHE A 3 12.48 -3.17 6.70
C PHE A 3 12.51 -1.88 7.55
N ASP A 4 12.25 -1.99 8.87
CA ASP A 4 12.24 -0.87 9.82
C ASP A 4 13.60 -0.15 9.99
N SER A 5 14.68 -0.76 9.50
CA SER A 5 16.02 -0.18 9.56
C SER A 5 16.21 0.98 8.57
N TYR A 6 15.41 1.03 7.50
CA TYR A 6 15.44 2.11 6.52
C TYR A 6 14.73 3.36 7.05
N LYS A 7 15.48 4.45 7.21
CA LYS A 7 14.97 5.70 7.81
C LYS A 7 14.37 6.66 6.79
N ASN A 8 14.69 6.48 5.51
CA ASN A 8 14.20 7.31 4.43
C ASN A 8 14.46 6.62 3.08
N ILE A 9 13.85 7.15 2.01
CA ILE A 9 14.01 6.58 0.67
C ILE A 9 15.45 6.60 0.16
N SER A 10 16.26 7.58 0.54
CA SER A 10 17.59 7.76 -0.05
C SER A 10 18.52 6.59 0.26
N GLU A 11 18.39 6.00 1.45
CA GLU A 11 19.11 4.77 1.85
C GLU A 11 18.78 3.62 0.89
N VAL A 12 17.49 3.42 0.58
CA VAL A 12 17.03 2.36 -0.32
C VAL A 12 17.43 2.65 -1.78
N LEU A 13 17.30 3.90 -2.22
CA LEU A 13 17.67 4.32 -3.57
C LEU A 13 19.16 4.06 -3.84
N GLN A 14 20.03 4.41 -2.89
CA GLN A 14 21.47 4.17 -2.99
C GLN A 14 21.82 2.69 -2.93
N GLU A 15 21.28 1.95 -1.94
CA GLU A 15 21.62 0.54 -1.74
C GLU A 15 21.21 -0.35 -2.92
N TYR A 16 20.05 -0.07 -3.53
CA TYR A 16 19.50 -0.88 -4.62
C TYR A 16 19.64 -0.24 -6.00
N SER A 17 20.39 0.87 -6.12
CA SER A 17 20.63 1.56 -7.39
C SER A 17 19.34 1.92 -8.14
N ILE A 18 18.36 2.46 -7.41
CA ILE A 18 17.05 2.86 -7.92
C ILE A 18 17.08 4.36 -8.26
N THR A 19 16.53 4.71 -9.41
CA THR A 19 16.31 6.09 -9.83
C THR A 19 14.93 6.54 -9.35
N SER A 20 14.86 7.69 -8.69
CA SER A 20 13.60 8.30 -8.27
C SER A 20 13.14 9.34 -9.28
N VAL A 21 11.85 9.35 -9.59
CA VAL A 21 11.14 10.42 -10.31
C VAL A 21 9.90 10.81 -9.51
N GLU A 22 9.40 12.03 -9.74
CA GLU A 22 8.16 12.51 -9.13
C GLU A 22 7.22 12.99 -10.22
N GLU A 23 6.19 12.18 -10.54
CA GLU A 23 5.22 12.50 -11.58
C GLU A 23 3.84 11.97 -11.17
N ASN A 24 2.77 12.66 -11.57
CA ASN A 24 1.42 12.15 -11.36
C ASN A 24 1.12 11.05 -12.38
N TYR A 25 0.96 9.81 -11.90
CA TYR A 25 0.60 8.65 -12.72
C TYR A 25 -0.77 8.07 -12.38
N ILE A 26 -1.39 8.53 -11.29
CA ILE A 26 -2.72 8.10 -10.87
C ILE A 26 -3.77 8.79 -11.72
N VAL A 27 -4.61 7.97 -12.36
CA VAL A 27 -5.83 8.41 -13.02
C VAL A 27 -6.98 7.99 -12.12
N GLU A 28 -7.64 8.93 -11.46
CA GLU A 28 -8.76 8.63 -10.56
C GLU A 28 -9.84 7.83 -11.30
N THR A 29 -10.05 6.57 -10.89
CA THR A 29 -11.10 5.72 -11.45
C THR A 29 -12.21 5.54 -10.45
N GLU A 30 -13.40 6.07 -10.76
CA GLU A 30 -14.55 5.99 -9.88
C GLU A 30 -14.90 4.54 -9.46
N ILE A 31 -15.35 4.41 -8.22
CA ILE A 31 -15.87 3.17 -7.66
C ILE A 31 -17.18 3.48 -6.93
N ASN A 32 -18.15 2.58 -7.05
CA ASN A 32 -19.41 2.73 -6.33
C ASN A 32 -19.18 2.54 -4.82
N LEU A 33 -19.39 3.60 -4.04
CA LEU A 33 -19.27 3.59 -2.59
C LEU A 33 -20.61 3.19 -1.96
N ARG A 34 -20.59 2.19 -1.08
CA ARG A 34 -21.79 1.78 -0.35
C ARG A 34 -22.07 2.78 0.77
N ASP A 35 -23.33 3.17 0.92
CA ASP A 35 -23.76 4.12 1.97
C ASP A 35 -23.38 3.62 3.37
N TYR A 36 -23.54 2.32 3.62
CA TYR A 36 -23.07 1.68 4.86
C TYR A 36 -21.60 1.98 5.18
N PHE A 37 -20.70 1.95 4.18
CA PHE A 37 -19.29 2.25 4.42
C PHE A 37 -19.07 3.73 4.75
N LYS A 38 -19.80 4.64 4.08
CA LYS A 38 -19.74 6.08 4.37
C LYS A 38 -20.17 6.37 5.80
N GLU A 39 -21.29 5.78 6.23
CA GLU A 39 -21.84 5.91 7.59
C GLU A 39 -20.86 5.40 8.65
N GLU A 40 -20.29 4.20 8.47
CA GLU A 40 -19.33 3.61 9.41
C GLU A 40 -18.03 4.40 9.51
N LEU A 41 -17.52 4.90 8.39
CA LEU A 41 -16.32 5.73 8.38
C LEU A 41 -16.57 7.07 9.04
N GLU A 42 -17.72 7.71 8.77
CA GLU A 42 -18.12 8.96 9.40
C GLU A 42 -18.28 8.80 10.92
N PHE A 43 -18.93 7.72 11.36
CA PHE A 43 -19.02 7.37 12.78
C PHE A 43 -17.62 7.22 13.40
N SER A 44 -16.74 6.48 12.73
CA SER A 44 -15.37 6.28 13.20
C SER A 44 -14.67 7.64 13.38
N LEU A 45 -14.65 8.47 12.32
CA LEU A 45 -13.98 9.78 12.30
C LEU A 45 -14.48 10.76 13.36
N ARG A 46 -15.75 10.64 13.77
CA ARG A 46 -16.36 11.52 14.78
C ARG A 46 -16.11 11.04 16.22
N GLU A 47 -16.16 9.73 16.46
CA GLU A 47 -16.27 9.19 17.81
C GLU A 47 -14.96 8.62 18.37
N PHE A 48 -13.97 8.34 17.53
CA PHE A 48 -12.71 7.71 17.96
C PHE A 48 -11.54 8.70 17.99
N VAL A 49 -10.64 8.50 18.95
CA VAL A 49 -9.37 9.22 19.04
C VAL A 49 -8.28 8.37 18.41
N PHE A 50 -7.73 8.82 17.29
CA PHE A 50 -6.78 8.05 16.48
C PHE A 50 -5.31 8.38 16.76
N GLU A 51 -5.05 9.59 17.26
CA GLU A 51 -3.70 10.14 17.39
C GLU A 51 -2.83 9.39 18.43
N GLU A 52 -3.46 8.55 19.27
CA GLU A 52 -2.82 7.87 20.39
C GLU A 52 -2.38 6.42 20.06
N SER A 53 -2.81 5.83 18.93
CA SER A 53 -2.56 4.41 18.66
C SER A 53 -2.44 4.09 17.17
N GLU A 54 -1.28 3.56 16.79
CA GLU A 54 -1.00 3.01 15.45
C GLU A 54 -2.04 1.93 15.07
N TYR A 55 -2.37 1.06 16.02
CA TYR A 55 -3.41 0.03 15.84
C TYR A 55 -4.78 0.66 15.57
N ALA A 56 -5.12 1.76 16.25
CA ALA A 56 -6.39 2.44 16.03
C ALA A 56 -6.45 3.03 14.61
N VAL A 57 -5.39 3.71 14.16
CA VAL A 57 -5.29 4.25 12.78
C VAL A 57 -5.46 3.14 11.75
N CYS A 58 -4.72 2.04 11.91
CA CYS A 58 -4.78 0.89 11.02
C CYS A 58 -6.18 0.27 10.95
N GLU A 59 -6.82 -0.01 12.10
CA GLU A 59 -8.08 -0.75 12.16
C GLU A 59 -9.32 0.09 11.80
N THR A 60 -9.28 1.40 12.03
CA THR A 60 -10.44 2.30 11.88
C THR A 60 -10.41 3.17 10.63
N MET A 61 -9.22 3.43 10.05
CA MET A 61 -9.09 4.27 8.86
C MET A 61 -8.46 3.52 7.69
N ILE A 62 -7.24 2.98 7.86
CA ILE A 62 -6.49 2.40 6.73
C ILE A 62 -7.19 1.12 6.23
N PHE A 63 -7.40 0.14 7.10
CA PHE A 63 -8.00 -1.13 6.72
C PHE A 63 -9.44 -0.98 6.20
N PRO A 64 -10.34 -0.19 6.82
CA PRO A 64 -11.69 -0.01 6.28
C PRO A 64 -11.71 0.54 4.85
N VAL A 65 -10.85 1.52 4.53
CA VAL A 65 -10.73 2.09 3.19
C VAL A 65 -10.23 1.03 2.19
N LEU A 66 -9.14 0.33 2.53
CA LEU A 66 -8.60 -0.73 1.67
C LEU A 66 -9.61 -1.86 1.46
N ARG A 67 -10.29 -2.26 2.51
CA ARG A 67 -11.31 -3.33 2.51
C ARG A 67 -12.49 -2.96 1.60
N GLU A 68 -12.91 -1.70 1.59
CA GLU A 68 -14.02 -1.26 0.75
C GLU A 68 -13.69 -1.40 -0.73
N VAL A 69 -12.50 -0.95 -1.16
CA VAL A 69 -12.06 -1.12 -2.55
C VAL A 69 -11.82 -2.60 -2.87
N TYR A 70 -11.12 -3.32 -1.99
CA TYR A 70 -10.80 -4.74 -2.15
C TYR A 70 -12.03 -5.62 -2.40
N ARG A 71 -13.20 -5.25 -1.86
CA ARG A 71 -14.46 -5.99 -2.06
C ARG A 71 -14.74 -6.33 -3.51
N SER A 72 -14.44 -5.41 -4.43
CA SER A 72 -14.65 -5.57 -5.88
C SER A 72 -13.62 -6.49 -6.56
N TYR A 73 -12.48 -6.74 -5.90
CA TYR A 73 -11.35 -7.48 -6.45
C TYR A 73 -11.04 -8.81 -5.73
N ARG A 74 -11.85 -9.19 -4.74
CA ARG A 74 -11.68 -10.38 -3.87
C ARG A 74 -11.56 -11.73 -4.61
N GLU A 75 -12.03 -11.80 -5.84
CA GLU A 75 -11.93 -13.02 -6.67
C GLU A 75 -10.54 -13.14 -7.32
N GLN A 76 -9.84 -12.02 -7.54
CA GLN A 76 -8.50 -11.99 -8.13
C GLN A 76 -7.38 -11.92 -7.09
N PHE A 77 -7.66 -11.32 -5.93
CA PHE A 77 -6.65 -11.06 -4.90
C PHE A 77 -7.08 -11.53 -3.51
N THR A 78 -6.09 -11.57 -2.62
CA THR A 78 -6.25 -11.63 -1.18
C THR A 78 -5.58 -10.41 -0.56
N LEU A 79 -6.31 -9.67 0.28
CA LEU A 79 -5.76 -8.61 1.11
C LEU A 79 -5.30 -9.22 2.44
N TRP A 80 -3.99 -9.20 2.66
CA TRP A 80 -3.33 -9.67 3.88
C TRP A 80 -3.06 -8.50 4.81
N SER A 81 -3.16 -8.74 6.11
CA SER A 81 -2.73 -7.81 7.15
C SER A 81 -1.62 -8.45 7.96
N HIS A 82 -0.53 -7.71 8.19
CA HIS A 82 0.61 -8.14 9.00
C HIS A 82 1.20 -9.52 8.57
N LYS A 83 1.27 -9.78 7.26
CA LYS A 83 1.86 -11.02 6.73
C LYS A 83 3.36 -10.84 6.54
N ALA A 84 4.17 -11.60 7.29
CA ALA A 84 5.61 -11.59 7.12
C ALA A 84 6.05 -11.99 5.70
N ILE A 85 7.00 -11.24 5.14
CA ILE A 85 7.70 -11.56 3.89
C ILE A 85 9.21 -11.47 4.13
N ALA A 86 9.97 -12.29 3.42
CA ALA A 86 11.43 -12.31 3.51
C ALA A 86 12.04 -12.74 2.18
N TYR A 87 12.84 -11.86 1.57
CA TYR A 87 13.71 -12.21 0.44
C TYR A 87 15.13 -12.54 0.91
N ASP A 88 15.70 -11.68 1.76
CA ASP A 88 17.01 -11.86 2.39
C ASP A 88 17.02 -11.24 3.80
N GLU A 89 18.17 -11.23 4.46
CA GLU A 89 18.31 -10.68 5.82
C GLU A 89 18.00 -9.19 5.92
N LYS A 90 18.07 -8.41 4.83
CA LYS A 90 17.79 -6.96 4.78
C LYS A 90 16.37 -6.65 4.30
N LEU A 91 15.90 -7.45 3.35
CA LEU A 91 14.60 -7.35 2.72
C LEU A 91 13.63 -8.33 3.36
N SER A 92 13.44 -8.18 4.67
CA SER A 92 12.51 -8.99 5.47
C SER A 92 11.80 -8.17 6.54
N GLY A 93 10.58 -8.57 6.89
CA GLY A 93 9.77 -7.90 7.88
C GLY A 93 8.27 -8.14 7.69
N VAL A 94 7.46 -7.30 8.31
CA VAL A 94 6.00 -7.44 8.36
C VAL A 94 5.36 -6.13 7.86
N PRO A 95 4.98 -6.06 6.58
CA PRO A 95 4.16 -4.97 6.07
C PRO A 95 2.81 -4.89 6.77
N ASP A 96 2.25 -3.69 6.94
CA ASP A 96 0.95 -3.52 7.59
C ASP A 96 -0.17 -4.16 6.75
N TYR A 97 -0.15 -3.93 5.43
CA TYR A 97 -1.04 -4.59 4.48
C TYR A 97 -0.35 -4.98 3.17
N ILE A 98 -0.74 -6.13 2.61
CA ILE A 98 -0.25 -6.64 1.33
C ILE A 98 -1.43 -7.11 0.49
N LEU A 99 -1.50 -6.71 -0.78
CA LEU A 99 -2.39 -7.32 -1.76
C LEU A 99 -1.60 -8.29 -2.63
N ALA A 100 -2.03 -9.55 -2.63
CA ALA A 100 -1.40 -10.62 -3.40
C ALA A 100 -2.43 -11.35 -4.25
N LYS A 101 -1.96 -12.05 -5.29
CA LYS A 101 -2.79 -12.92 -6.13
C LYS A 101 -3.60 -13.87 -5.24
N ARG A 102 -4.86 -14.11 -5.59
CA ARG A 102 -5.63 -15.16 -4.95
C ARG A 102 -5.17 -16.51 -5.48
N SER A 103 -4.76 -17.40 -4.59
CA SER A 103 -4.40 -18.77 -4.99
C SER A 103 -5.66 -19.56 -5.35
N PRO A 104 -5.63 -20.38 -6.43
CA PRO A 104 -6.72 -21.31 -6.72
C PRO A 104 -6.86 -22.40 -5.64
N LEU A 105 -5.84 -22.59 -4.80
CA LEU A 105 -5.85 -23.58 -3.71
C LEU A 105 -6.54 -23.09 -2.43
N GLY A 106 -6.74 -21.78 -2.27
CA GLY A 106 -7.34 -21.19 -1.07
C GLY A 106 -6.79 -19.81 -0.74
N LYS A 107 -7.50 -19.05 0.10
CA LYS A 107 -7.09 -17.70 0.53
C LYS A 107 -5.93 -17.73 1.54
N GLU A 108 -5.67 -18.90 2.12
CA GLU A 108 -4.63 -19.19 3.11
C GLU A 108 -3.24 -19.31 2.47
N ILE A 109 -3.18 -19.50 1.15
CA ILE A 109 -1.94 -19.60 0.39
C ILE A 109 -1.52 -18.20 -0.05
N PHE A 110 -0.35 -17.78 0.43
CA PHE A 110 0.28 -16.53 0.01
C PHE A 110 0.94 -16.73 -1.35
N GLU A 111 0.46 -15.97 -2.33
CA GLU A 111 0.97 -15.95 -3.70
C GLU A 111 1.69 -14.63 -3.98
N LYS A 112 2.04 -14.42 -5.24
CA LYS A 112 2.66 -13.22 -5.80
C LYS A 112 2.01 -11.91 -5.30
N PRO A 113 2.71 -11.08 -4.50
CA PRO A 113 2.24 -9.74 -4.10
C PRO A 113 2.38 -8.68 -5.21
N PHE A 114 1.54 -7.63 -5.16
CA PHE A 114 1.50 -6.54 -6.14
C PHE A 114 1.54 -5.15 -5.50
N PHE A 115 1.01 -5.05 -4.28
CA PHE A 115 0.76 -3.78 -3.62
C PHE A 115 0.97 -3.92 -2.11
N ILE A 116 1.56 -2.90 -1.50
CA ILE A 116 1.76 -2.79 -0.05
C ILE A 116 1.26 -1.45 0.50
N VAL A 117 0.90 -1.46 1.78
CA VAL A 117 0.63 -0.25 2.55
C VAL A 117 1.47 -0.27 3.81
N VAL A 118 2.11 0.86 4.09
CA VAL A 118 2.83 1.14 5.32
C VAL A 118 2.13 2.28 6.06
N GLU A 119 1.93 2.11 7.35
CA GLU A 119 1.48 3.17 8.24
C GLU A 119 2.63 4.16 8.52
N ALA A 120 2.38 5.45 8.27
CA ALA A 120 3.26 6.52 8.69
C ALA A 120 3.09 6.79 10.19
N LYS A 121 3.73 5.94 11.00
CA LYS A 121 3.71 5.99 12.46
C LYS A 121 4.18 7.35 12.96
N LYS A 122 3.39 7.99 13.84
CA LYS A 122 3.66 9.34 14.38
C LYS A 122 3.90 10.39 13.29
N ASP A 123 3.16 10.29 12.19
CA ASP A 123 3.27 11.14 11.00
C ASP A 123 4.65 11.13 10.33
N ASP A 124 5.48 10.14 10.61
CA ASP A 124 6.81 10.00 10.01
C ASP A 124 6.72 9.36 8.62
N PHE A 125 6.23 10.14 7.65
CA PHE A 125 6.21 9.74 6.24
C PHE A 125 7.61 9.52 5.68
N LEU A 126 8.64 10.17 6.23
CA LEU A 126 10.02 10.00 5.76
C LEU A 126 10.48 8.57 6.02
N LYS A 127 10.31 8.09 7.25
CA LYS A 127 10.58 6.70 7.62
C LYS A 127 9.62 5.73 6.93
N GLY A 128 8.33 6.04 6.89
CA GLY A 128 7.32 5.22 6.22
C GLY A 128 7.66 4.96 4.75
N TRP A 129 8.18 5.96 4.03
CA TRP A 129 8.64 5.76 2.66
C TRP A 129 9.93 4.95 2.54
N GLY A 130 10.87 5.07 3.49
CA GLY A 130 12.05 4.21 3.54
C GLY A 130 11.66 2.73 3.67
N GLN A 131 10.79 2.42 4.62
CA GLN A 131 10.24 1.09 4.81
C GLN A 131 9.46 0.61 3.57
N CYS A 132 8.52 1.42 3.08
CA CYS A 132 7.66 1.07 1.95
C CYS A 132 8.49 0.76 0.69
N LEU A 133 9.48 1.59 0.34
CA LEU A 133 10.31 1.31 -0.83
C LEU A 133 11.14 0.02 -0.67
N ALA A 134 11.66 -0.27 0.52
CA ALA A 134 12.36 -1.53 0.79
C ALA A 134 11.43 -2.75 0.63
N GLU A 135 10.20 -2.67 1.14
CA GLU A 135 9.19 -3.71 0.95
C GLU A 135 8.81 -3.89 -0.54
N MET A 136 8.70 -2.81 -1.32
CA MET A 136 8.47 -2.88 -2.76
C MET A 136 9.61 -3.58 -3.50
N VAL A 137 10.87 -3.32 -3.10
CA VAL A 137 12.05 -4.00 -3.65
C VAL A 137 12.02 -5.48 -3.29
N ALA A 138 11.67 -5.84 -2.05
CA ALA A 138 11.53 -7.24 -1.63
C ALA A 138 10.49 -7.97 -2.49
N ILE A 139 9.34 -7.35 -2.73
CA ILE A 139 8.28 -7.91 -3.59
C ILE A 139 8.77 -8.12 -5.03
N ASN A 140 9.41 -7.11 -5.63
CA ASN A 140 9.92 -7.23 -7.00
C ASN A 140 10.88 -8.42 -7.14
N LYS A 141 11.77 -8.59 -6.14
CA LYS A 141 12.70 -9.73 -6.09
C LYS A 141 12.03 -11.07 -5.84
N LEU A 142 11.10 -11.16 -4.88
CA LEU A 142 10.32 -12.38 -4.59
C LEU A 142 9.49 -12.83 -5.80
N ASN A 143 9.01 -11.89 -6.59
CA ASN A 143 8.21 -12.16 -7.77
C ASN A 143 9.05 -12.60 -8.98
N GLU A 144 10.38 -12.48 -8.92
CA GLU A 144 11.31 -12.70 -10.02
C GLU A 144 10.94 -11.94 -11.32
N ALA A 145 10.15 -10.87 -11.19
CA ALA A 145 9.48 -10.20 -12.31
C ALA A 145 9.97 -8.76 -12.44
N LYS A 146 11.17 -8.58 -13.00
CA LYS A 146 11.84 -7.27 -13.10
C LYS A 146 10.98 -6.15 -13.69
N ASN A 147 10.07 -6.48 -14.61
CA ASN A 147 9.23 -5.50 -15.30
C ASN A 147 7.83 -5.34 -14.72
N GLN A 148 7.47 -6.13 -13.71
CA GLN A 148 6.18 -6.00 -13.05
C GLN A 148 6.16 -4.69 -12.26
N LYS A 149 5.04 -3.97 -12.33
CA LYS A 149 4.82 -2.83 -11.44
C LYS A 149 4.46 -3.31 -10.04
N VAL A 150 5.13 -2.76 -9.05
CA VAL A 150 4.79 -2.92 -7.64
C VAL A 150 4.34 -1.55 -7.11
N PHE A 151 3.22 -1.52 -6.39
CA PHE A 151 2.66 -0.29 -5.85
C PHE A 151 2.88 -0.20 -4.34
N GLY A 152 3.13 1.02 -3.86
CA GLY A 152 3.33 1.33 -2.46
C GLY A 152 2.46 2.51 -2.05
N ILE A 153 1.85 2.39 -0.88
CA ILE A 153 1.12 3.48 -0.23
C ILE A 153 1.71 3.69 1.15
N VAL A 154 1.93 4.95 1.50
CA VAL A 154 2.27 5.37 2.86
C VAL A 154 1.15 6.26 3.37
N SER A 155 0.59 5.94 4.53
CA SER A 155 -0.56 6.65 5.09
C SER A 155 -0.55 6.72 6.61
N ASN A 156 -0.98 7.85 7.17
CA ASN A 156 -1.30 7.98 8.61
C ASN A 156 -2.82 7.89 8.86
N GLY A 157 -3.58 7.29 7.93
CA GLY A 157 -5.04 7.23 7.95
C GLY A 157 -5.71 8.49 7.37
N GLN A 158 -5.18 9.69 7.65
CA GLN A 158 -5.74 10.94 7.15
C GLN A 158 -5.19 11.35 5.78
N LEU A 159 -3.87 11.25 5.59
CA LEU A 159 -3.15 11.60 4.38
C LEU A 159 -2.54 10.34 3.74
N TRP A 160 -2.70 10.21 2.44
CA TRP A 160 -2.31 9.04 1.67
C TRP A 160 -1.37 9.46 0.53
N GLN A 161 -0.16 8.91 0.53
CA GLN A 161 0.85 9.15 -0.50
C GLN A 161 1.09 7.85 -1.27
N PHE A 162 1.37 7.96 -2.58
CA PHE A 162 1.40 6.82 -3.49
C PHE A 162 2.71 6.76 -4.26
N GLY A 163 3.15 5.54 -4.58
CA GLY A 163 4.38 5.29 -5.31
C GLY A 163 4.28 4.01 -6.13
N GLN A 164 5.02 3.93 -7.23
CA GLN A 164 5.15 2.73 -8.04
C GLN A 164 6.62 2.45 -8.31
N LEU A 165 7.01 1.18 -8.30
CA LEU A 165 8.33 0.69 -8.67
C LEU A 165 8.19 -0.20 -9.89
N LYS A 166 8.91 0.11 -10.95
CA LYS A 166 9.02 -0.73 -12.15
C LYS A 166 10.48 -0.80 -12.58
N GLY A 167 11.04 -2.01 -12.61
CA GLY A 167 12.48 -2.18 -12.77
C GLY A 167 13.23 -1.44 -11.67
N ASN A 168 14.09 -0.51 -12.06
CA ASN A 168 14.87 0.34 -11.16
C ASN A 168 14.35 1.78 -11.09
N ILE A 169 13.12 2.04 -11.54
CA ILE A 169 12.50 3.38 -11.50
C ILE A 169 11.41 3.38 -10.43
N PHE A 170 11.64 4.15 -9.37
CA PHE A 170 10.62 4.49 -8.40
C PHE A 170 10.00 5.84 -8.79
N ASN A 171 8.68 5.85 -8.98
CA ASN A 171 7.93 7.07 -9.24
C ASN A 171 7.01 7.36 -8.04
N LYS A 172 7.28 8.46 -7.34
CA LYS A 172 6.41 8.96 -6.28
C LYS A 172 5.36 9.90 -6.88
N ASN A 173 4.09 9.58 -6.66
CA ASN A 173 3.00 10.43 -7.12
C ASN A 173 3.03 11.76 -6.37
N ILE A 174 3.09 12.88 -7.08
CA ILE A 174 3.17 14.23 -6.48
C ILE A 174 1.92 14.49 -5.64
N ARG A 175 0.73 14.17 -6.18
CA ARG A 175 -0.54 14.42 -5.50
C ARG A 175 -0.76 13.41 -4.38
N ALA A 176 -0.90 13.92 -3.16
CA ALA A 176 -1.44 13.16 -2.04
C ALA A 176 -2.97 13.25 -2.01
N TYR A 177 -3.60 12.32 -1.31
CA TYR A 177 -5.05 12.24 -1.13
C TYR A 177 -5.40 12.24 0.35
N THR A 178 -6.61 12.66 0.69
CA THR A 178 -7.04 12.74 2.10
C THR A 178 -8.31 11.93 2.33
N ILE A 179 -8.49 11.45 3.56
CA ILE A 179 -9.71 10.75 3.98
C ILE A 179 -10.96 11.65 3.90
N TYR A 180 -10.77 12.97 4.00
CA TYR A 180 -11.82 13.98 3.91
C TYR A 180 -12.33 14.19 2.48
N GLU A 181 -11.52 13.84 1.47
CA GLU A 181 -11.91 13.78 0.07
C GLU A 181 -12.15 12.31 -0.36
N LEU A 182 -13.02 11.62 0.39
CA LEU A 182 -13.20 10.18 0.36
C LEU A 182 -13.35 9.59 -1.05
N GLU A 183 -14.17 10.21 -1.89
CA GLU A 183 -14.42 9.74 -3.26
C GLU A 183 -13.14 9.76 -4.12
N LYS A 184 -12.33 10.81 -4.01
CA LYS A 184 -11.05 10.91 -4.72
C LYS A 184 -10.03 9.92 -4.19
N LEU A 185 -9.98 9.74 -2.87
CA LEU A 185 -9.10 8.75 -2.23
C LEU A 185 -9.44 7.33 -2.70
N LEU A 186 -10.71 6.93 -2.64
CA LEU A 186 -11.11 5.60 -3.12
C LEU A 186 -10.93 5.46 -4.63
N ALA A 187 -11.12 6.52 -5.42
CA ALA A 187 -10.85 6.47 -6.86
C ALA A 187 -9.36 6.26 -7.16
N ALA A 188 -8.47 6.88 -6.39
CA ALA A 188 -7.03 6.67 -6.50
C ALA A 188 -6.62 5.25 -6.10
N ILE A 189 -7.14 4.73 -4.98
CA ILE A 189 -6.86 3.35 -4.55
C ILE A 189 -7.46 2.36 -5.56
N ASN A 190 -8.67 2.60 -6.05
CA ASN A 190 -9.32 1.78 -7.07
C ASN A 190 -8.47 1.69 -8.35
N TYR A 191 -7.89 2.81 -8.79
CA TYR A 191 -6.94 2.82 -9.91
C TYR A 191 -5.75 1.87 -9.65
N ILE A 192 -5.15 1.90 -8.44
CA ILE A 192 -4.05 0.99 -8.09
C ILE A 192 -4.50 -0.48 -8.17
N PHE A 193 -5.68 -0.82 -7.65
CA PHE A 193 -6.23 -2.17 -7.76
C PHE A 193 -6.43 -2.59 -9.22
N GLN A 194 -6.96 -1.70 -10.09
CA GLN A 194 -7.09 -1.98 -11.52
C GLN A 194 -5.74 -2.20 -12.19
N GLN A 195 -4.72 -1.40 -11.85
CA GLN A 195 -3.36 -1.62 -12.36
C GLN A 195 -2.81 -2.98 -11.90
N CYS A 196 -3.06 -3.39 -10.65
CA CYS A 196 -2.67 -4.72 -10.18
C CYS A 196 -3.35 -5.84 -11.00
N VAL A 197 -4.61 -5.67 -11.42
CA VAL A 197 -5.30 -6.64 -12.30
C VAL A 197 -4.56 -6.78 -13.64
N LEU A 198 -4.09 -5.68 -14.21
CA LEU A 198 -3.34 -5.71 -15.47
C LEU A 198 -1.99 -6.44 -15.34
N GLU A 199 -1.41 -6.49 -14.14
CA GLU A 199 -0.15 -7.19 -13.86
C GLU A 199 -0.35 -8.69 -13.53
N LEU A 200 -1.59 -9.20 -13.51
CA LEU A 200 -1.86 -10.64 -13.31
C LEU A 200 -1.48 -11.51 -14.53
N GLY A 201 -1.28 -10.87 -15.70
CA GLY A 201 -0.94 -11.49 -16.98
C GLY A 201 0.49 -12.01 -17.08
#